data_AF-A0A7J4FV65-F1
#
_entry.id   AF-A0A7J4FV65-F1
#
_cell.length_a   1.000
_cell.length_b   1.000
_cell.length_c   1.000
_cell.angle_alpha   90.00
_cell.angle_beta   90.00
_cell.angle_gamma   90.00
#
_symmetry.space_group_name_H-M   'P 1'
#
loop_
_entity.id
_entity.type
_entity.pdbx_description
1 polymer ?
#
loop_
_entity_poly.entity_id
_entity_poly.type
_entity_poly.pdbx_seq_one_letter_code
_entity_poly.pdbx_strand_id
1 'polypeptide(L)'
;NIITPTAAVKARVGGDMKVVANTGVGPVDAALGAVQNLLGEGTKVHLHDFKLEAISGGSDALAEVTIAVEDADGRIVNARAAREDIVMASVEALVNAINRLIMVRGGA
;
A
#
# COMPACT_ATOMS: atom_id res chain seq x y z
N ASN A 1 -7.48 27.26 3.66
CA ASN A 1 -8.12 26.03 3.15
C ASN A 1 -7.15 24.89 3.38
N ILE A 2 -7.58 23.76 3.96
CA ILE A 2 -6.70 22.61 4.25
C ILE A 2 -7.07 21.49 3.26
N ILE A 3 -6.09 21.00 2.51
CA ILE A 3 -6.27 19.86 1.62
C ILE A 3 -6.34 18.60 2.50
N THR A 4 -7.37 17.78 2.32
CA THR A 4 -7.54 16.50 3.03
C THR A 4 -7.40 15.35 2.04
N PRO A 5 -6.21 14.75 1.89
CA PRO A 5 -6.03 13.55 1.09
C PRO A 5 -6.95 12.43 1.57
N THR A 6 -7.63 11.80 0.61
CA THR A 6 -8.61 10.75 0.86
C THR A 6 -8.41 9.64 -0.15
N ALA A 7 -8.45 8.38 0.30
CA ALA A 7 -8.45 7.21 -0.57
C ALA A 7 -9.67 6.36 -0.27
N ALA A 8 -10.40 5.98 -1.31
CA ALA A 8 -11.47 4.99 -1.25
C ALA A 8 -10.96 3.69 -1.89
N VAL A 9 -11.02 2.60 -1.14
CA VAL A 9 -10.52 1.29 -1.54
C VAL A 9 -11.68 0.31 -1.59
N LYS A 10 -11.83 -0.37 -2.73
CA LYS A 10 -12.75 -1.49 -2.92
C LYS A 10 -11.93 -2.74 -3.19
N ALA A 11 -12.05 -3.74 -2.32
CA ALA A 11 -11.30 -4.98 -2.42
C ALA A 11 -12.14 -6.19 -1.99
N ARG A 12 -11.70 -7.38 -2.42
CA ARG A 12 -12.24 -8.65 -1.95
C ARG A 12 -11.39 -9.16 -0.79
N VAL A 13 -11.99 -9.38 0.38
CA VAL A 13 -11.30 -9.93 1.56
C VAL A 13 -12.11 -11.09 2.12
N GLY A 14 -11.49 -12.26 2.20
CA GLY A 14 -12.16 -13.48 2.66
C GLY A 14 -13.33 -13.94 1.77
N GLY A 15 -13.34 -13.54 0.49
CA GLY A 15 -14.44 -13.82 -0.44
C GLY A 15 -15.45 -12.67 -0.59
N ASP A 16 -15.57 -11.80 0.42
CA ASP A 16 -16.53 -10.71 0.44
C ASP A 16 -15.99 -9.41 -0.16
N MET A 17 -16.82 -8.70 -0.92
CA MET A 17 -16.50 -7.37 -1.42
C MET A 17 -16.72 -6.32 -0.33
N LYS A 18 -15.69 -5.55 -0.01
CA LYS A 18 -15.74 -4.45 0.95
C LYS A 18 -15.32 -3.14 0.30
N VAL A 19 -15.87 -2.04 0.78
CA VAL A 19 -15.51 -0.68 0.38
C VAL A 19 -15.25 0.12 1.65
N VAL A 20 -14.06 0.72 1.75
CA VAL A 20 -13.67 1.55 2.89
C VAL A 20 -12.98 2.80 2.35
N ALA A 21 -13.16 3.93 3.03
CA ALA A 21 -12.40 5.13 2.77
C ALA A 21 -11.65 5.56 4.02
N ASN A 22 -10.49 6.20 3.83
CA ASN A 22 -9.73 6.79 4.91
C ASN A 22 -9.08 8.09 4.44
N THR A 23 -8.79 8.99 5.39
CA THR A 23 -8.01 10.20 5.16
C THR A 23 -6.57 9.99 5.63
N GLY A 24 -5.65 10.83 5.19
CA GLY A 24 -4.24 10.72 5.58
C GLY A 24 -3.45 11.97 5.27
N VAL A 25 -2.16 11.94 5.58
CA VAL A 25 -1.21 13.01 5.27
C VAL A 25 -1.00 13.15 3.75
N GLY A 26 -1.14 12.04 3.02
CA GLY A 26 -1.04 11.97 1.57
C GLY A 26 -1.89 10.83 1.01
N PRO A 27 -2.00 10.70 -0.33
CA PRO A 27 -2.83 9.67 -0.95
C PRO A 27 -2.36 8.24 -0.62
N VAL A 28 -1.05 8.03 -0.50
CA VAL A 28 -0.46 6.72 -0.14
C VAL A 28 -0.79 6.35 1.31
N ASP A 29 -0.66 7.30 2.23
CA ASP A 29 -1.00 7.13 3.65
C ASP A 29 -2.52 6.88 3.83
N ALA A 30 -3.35 7.65 3.13
CA ALA A 30 -4.79 7.45 3.11
C ALA A 30 -5.15 6.04 2.59
N ALA A 31 -4.50 5.57 1.53
CA ALA A 31 -4.70 4.23 0.99
C ALA A 31 -4.25 3.14 1.97
N LEU A 32 -3.11 3.33 2.66
CA LEU A 32 -2.63 2.42 3.69
C LEU A 32 -3.63 2.26 4.83
N GLY A 33 -4.14 3.36 5.36
CA GLY A 33 -5.16 3.30 6.41
C GLY A 33 -6.46 2.67 5.92
N ALA A 34 -6.90 2.95 4.69
CA ALA A 34 -8.09 2.32 4.10
C ALA A 34 -7.92 0.80 3.95
N VAL A 35 -6.75 0.34 3.50
CA VAL A 35 -6.43 -1.10 3.37
C VAL A 35 -6.37 -1.77 4.75
N GLN A 36 -5.71 -1.17 5.74
CA GLN A 36 -5.67 -1.70 7.11
C GLN A 36 -7.08 -1.82 7.71
N ASN A 37 -7.92 -0.79 7.55
CA ASN A 37 -9.31 -0.82 8.02
C ASN A 37 -10.13 -1.93 7.33
N LEU A 38 -9.86 -2.20 6.04
CA LEU A 38 -10.52 -3.26 5.29
C LEU A 38 -10.14 -4.65 5.79
N LEU A 39 -8.89 -4.83 6.22
CA LEU A 39 -8.35 -6.08 6.79
C LEU A 39 -8.69 -6.29 8.28
N GLY A 40 -9.00 -5.21 9.00
CA GLY A 40 -9.35 -5.23 10.43
C GLY A 40 -8.14 -5.15 11.37
N GLU A 41 -8.40 -5.01 12.67
CA GLU A 41 -7.39 -4.68 13.69
C GLU A 41 -6.26 -5.72 13.85
N GLY A 42 -6.45 -6.96 13.39
CA GLY A 42 -5.44 -8.02 13.43
C GLY A 42 -4.31 -7.89 12.39
N THR A 43 -4.43 -6.93 11.47
CA THR A 43 -3.46 -6.71 10.38
C THR A 43 -2.94 -5.28 10.39
N LYS A 44 -2.44 -4.84 11.56
CA LYS A 44 -1.69 -3.59 11.63
C LYS A 44 -0.31 -3.78 11.02
N VAL A 45 0.04 -2.89 10.11
CA VAL A 45 1.34 -2.86 9.45
C VAL A 45 1.89 -1.45 9.45
N HIS A 46 3.19 -1.34 9.54
CA HIS A 46 3.90 -0.07 9.43
C HIS A 46 4.68 -0.03 8.12
N LEU A 47 4.71 1.15 7.49
CA LEU A 47 5.57 1.39 6.35
C LEU A 47 7.02 1.47 6.86
N HIS A 48 7.83 0.46 6.58
CA HIS A 48 9.21 0.39 7.02
C HIS A 48 10.12 1.19 6.08
N ASP A 49 10.00 0.95 4.77
CA ASP A 49 10.72 1.67 3.73
C ASP A 49 9.80 2.08 2.58
N PHE A 50 10.14 3.21 1.97
CA PHE A 50 9.54 3.71 0.74
C PHE A 50 10.64 4.26 -0.17
N LYS A 51 10.79 3.71 -1.37
CA LYS A 51 11.76 4.14 -2.38
C LYS A 51 11.07 4.36 -3.71
N LEU A 52 11.34 5.50 -4.34
CA LEU A 52 10.84 5.88 -5.65
C LEU A 52 12.02 6.09 -6.60
N GLU A 53 12.01 5.41 -7.74
CA GLU A 53 13.05 5.50 -8.78
C GLU A 53 12.39 5.71 -10.14
N ALA A 54 12.96 6.59 -10.96
CA ALA A 54 12.56 6.73 -12.36
C ALA A 54 13.31 5.69 -13.21
N ILE A 55 12.57 4.83 -13.90
CA ILE A 55 13.12 3.84 -14.84
C ILE A 55 13.53 4.53 -16.15
N SER A 56 12.66 5.40 -16.66
CA SER A 56 12.88 6.19 -17.87
C SER A 56 12.73 7.68 -17.59
N GLY A 57 13.19 8.52 -18.52
CA GLY A 57 12.98 9.97 -18.48
C GLY A 57 11.95 10.41 -19.51
N GLY A 58 11.37 11.59 -19.31
CA GLY A 58 10.29 12.11 -20.15
C GLY A 58 9.03 12.38 -19.33
N SER A 59 8.01 12.98 -19.95
CA SER A 59 6.69 13.18 -19.31
C SER A 59 5.92 11.87 -19.11
N ASP A 60 6.36 10.82 -19.78
CA ASP A 60 5.89 9.43 -19.78
C ASP A 60 6.85 8.50 -19.00
N ALA A 61 7.67 9.08 -18.12
CA ALA A 61 8.61 8.33 -17.30
C ALA A 61 7.88 7.25 -16.48
N LEU A 62 8.37 6.01 -16.57
CA LEU A 62 7.94 4.95 -15.68
C LEU A 62 8.60 5.13 -14.31
N ALA A 63 7.79 5.19 -13.27
CA ALA A 63 8.24 5.21 -11.89
C ALA A 63 8.17 3.80 -11.28
N GLU A 64 9.30 3.30 -10.79
CA GLU A 64 9.35 2.14 -9.90
C GLU A 64 9.20 2.60 -8.45
N VAL A 65 8.21 2.07 -7.75
CA VAL A 65 8.06 2.24 -6.30
C VAL A 65 8.34 0.92 -5.63
N THR A 66 9.25 0.92 -4.65
CA THR A 66 9.52 -0.19 -3.74
C THR A 66 9.06 0.19 -2.35
N ILE A 67 8.23 -0.66 -1.73
CA ILE A 67 7.71 -0.49 -0.38
C ILE A 67 8.09 -1.72 0.45
N ALA A 68 8.58 -1.47 1.67
CA ALA A 68 8.68 -2.49 2.70
C ALA A 68 7.65 -2.21 3.80
N VAL A 69 6.96 -3.26 4.25
CA VAL A 69 6.03 -3.20 5.38
C VAL A 69 6.51 -4.14 6.48
N GLU A 70 6.28 -3.73 7.72
CA GLU A 70 6.64 -4.46 8.93
C GLU A 70 5.38 -4.77 9.76
N ASP A 71 5.24 -6.01 10.23
CA ASP A 71 4.19 -6.39 11.19
C ASP A 71 4.65 -6.20 12.64
N ALA A 72 3.72 -6.40 13.59
CA ALA A 72 4.00 -6.28 15.02
C ALA A 72 5.03 -7.32 15.55
N ASP A 73 5.29 -8.39 14.81
CA ASP A 73 6.28 -9.41 15.17
C ASP A 73 7.67 -9.11 14.57
N GLY A 74 7.84 -7.94 13.94
CA GLY A 74 9.08 -7.49 13.31
C GLY A 74 9.38 -8.17 11.96
N ARG A 75 8.39 -8.82 11.34
CA ARG A 75 8.58 -9.42 10.00
C ARG A 75 8.49 -8.33 8.95
N ILE A 76 9.56 -8.17 8.19
CA ILE A 76 9.65 -7.18 7.11
C ILE A 76 9.49 -7.89 5.77
N VAL A 77 8.59 -7.37 4.94
CA VAL A 77 8.36 -7.86 3.58
C VAL A 77 8.34 -6.69 2.62
N ASN A 78 9.03 -6.84 1.50
CA ASN A 78 9.05 -5.85 0.43
C ASN A 78 8.24 -6.28 -0.80
N ALA A 79 7.74 -5.28 -1.52
CA ALA A 79 7.19 -5.43 -2.86
C ALA A 79 7.48 -4.18 -3.69
N ARG A 80 7.33 -4.31 -5.00
CA ARG A 80 7.55 -3.22 -5.95
C ARG A 80 6.46 -3.18 -7.01
N ALA A 81 6.25 -2.02 -7.61
CA ALA A 81 5.40 -1.82 -8.77
C ALA A 81 5.95 -0.71 -9.65
N ALA A 82 5.75 -0.81 -10.95
CA ALA A 82 6.19 0.19 -11.92
C ALA A 82 4.99 0.74 -12.70
N ARG A 83 4.74 2.05 -12.63
CA ARG A 83 3.69 2.75 -13.40
C ARG A 83 4.13 4.16 -13.76
N GLU A 84 3.46 4.77 -14.73
CA GLU A 84 3.60 6.20 -15.03
C GLU A 84 3.07 7.08 -13.87
N ASP A 85 1.98 6.65 -13.23
CA ASP A 85 1.42 7.33 -12.04
C ASP A 85 2.09 6.82 -10.76
N ILE A 86 2.86 7.70 -10.11
CA ILE A 86 3.60 7.40 -8.87
C ILE A 86 2.68 7.00 -7.70
N VAL A 87 1.47 7.56 -7.64
CA VAL A 87 0.51 7.27 -6.57
C VAL A 87 -0.04 5.87 -6.78
N MET A 88 -0.41 5.53 -8.02
CA MET A 88 -0.89 4.19 -8.35
C MET A 88 0.20 3.13 -8.19
N ALA A 89 1.45 3.42 -8.59
CA ALA A 89 2.59 2.53 -8.33
C ALA A 89 2.77 2.30 -6.83
N SER A 90 2.68 3.36 -6.02
CA SER A 90 2.80 3.28 -4.57
C SER A 90 1.70 2.41 -3.94
N VAL A 91 0.44 2.62 -4.33
CA VAL A 91 -0.70 1.86 -3.79
C VAL A 91 -0.59 0.38 -4.20
N GLU A 92 -0.18 0.09 -5.43
CA GLU A 92 0.02 -1.30 -5.88
C GLU A 92 1.15 -1.99 -5.14
N ALA A 93 2.33 -1.34 -5.02
CA ALA A 93 3.45 -1.88 -4.26
C ALA A 93 3.06 -2.15 -2.80
N LEU A 94 2.30 -1.23 -2.19
CA LEU A 94 1.80 -1.37 -0.83
C LEU A 94 0.87 -2.57 -0.67
N VAL A 95 -0.14 -2.71 -1.53
CA VAL A 95 -1.08 -3.84 -1.49
C VAL A 95 -0.34 -5.17 -1.70
N ASN A 96 0.63 -5.20 -2.61
CA ASN A 96 1.46 -6.38 -2.85
C ASN A 96 2.30 -6.76 -1.61
N ALA A 97 2.89 -5.77 -0.93
CA ALA A 97 3.68 -5.98 0.28
C ALA A 97 2.80 -6.54 1.42
N ILE A 98 1.62 -5.97 1.62
CA ILE A 98 0.65 -6.44 2.63
C ILE A 98 0.17 -7.85 2.32
N ASN A 99 -0.19 -8.15 1.07
CA ASN A 99 -0.61 -9.50 0.67
C ASN A 99 0.50 -10.52 0.94
N ARG A 100 1.75 -10.18 0.60
CA ARG A 100 2.90 -11.06 0.84
C ARG A 100 3.17 -11.25 2.34
N LEU A 101 3.01 -10.22 3.16
CA LEU A 101 3.11 -10.32 4.62
C LEU A 101 2.03 -11.25 5.20
N ILE A 102 0.78 -11.14 4.73
CA ILE A 102 -0.31 -12.04 5.14
C ILE A 102 -0.01 -13.48 4.76
N MET A 103 0.53 -13.73 3.56
CA MET A 103 0.92 -15.09 3.13
C MET A 103 2.03 -15.67 4.02
N VAL A 104 3.02 -14.86 4.41
CA VAL A 104 4.09 -15.30 5.33
C VAL A 104 3.53 -15.60 6.72
N ARG A 105 2.54 -14.84 7.21
CA ARG A 105 1.87 -15.11 8.50
C ARG A 105 1.00 -16.37 8.46
N GLY A 106 0.30 -16.63 7.35
CA GLY A 106 -0.62 -17.77 7.19
C GLY A 106 0.06 -19.08 6.77
N GLY A 107 1.35 -19.05 6.46
CA GLY A 107 2.17 -20.24 6.17
C GLY A 107 2.85 -20.86 7.39
N ALA A 108 2.51 -20.42 8.60
CA ALA A 108 3.01 -20.93 9.88
C ALA A 108 1.97 -21.84 10.56
#